data_AF-A0A1I4GN54-F1
#
_entry.id   AF-A0A1I4GN54-F1
#
_cell.length_a   1.000
_cell.length_b   1.000
_cell.length_c   1.000
_cell.angle_alpha   90.00
_cell.angle_beta   90.00
_cell.angle_gamma   90.00
#
_symmetry.space_group_name_H-M   'P 1'
#
loop_
_entity.id
_entity.type
_entity.pdbx_description
1 polymer ?
#
loop_
_entity_poly.entity_id
_entity_poly.type
_entity_poly.pdbx_seq_one_letter_code
_entity_poly.pdbx_strand_id
1 'polypeptide(L)' 'MAGCNEQNCTCPKTDCERHGKCCECINFHRKKENLVYCLRDLGSKN' A
#
# COMPACT_ATOMS: atom_id res chain seq x y z
N MET A 1 14.90 -4.05 -2.34
CA MET A 1 13.62 -4.26 -1.62
C MET A 1 12.63 -3.25 -2.17
N ALA A 2 11.43 -3.68 -2.61
CA ALA A 2 10.45 -2.77 -3.20
C ALA A 2 10.04 -1.69 -2.18
N GLY A 3 10.09 -0.42 -2.59
CA GLY A 3 9.91 0.75 -1.75
C GLY A 3 8.58 0.73 -1.00
N CYS A 4 8.66 0.57 0.31
CA CYS A 4 7.52 0.82 1.16
C CYS A 4 7.27 2.32 1.21
N ASN A 5 6.03 2.73 0.92
CA ASN A 5 5.65 4.14 1.05
C ASN A 5 5.23 4.45 2.48
N GLU A 6 6.18 4.32 3.42
CA GLU A 6 5.94 4.59 4.85
C GLU A 6 5.65 6.06 5.12
N GLN A 7 6.18 6.96 4.29
CA GLN A 7 5.95 8.40 4.39
C GLN A 7 4.54 8.81 3.97
N ASN A 8 3.88 8.03 3.10
CA ASN A 8 2.59 8.42 2.53
C ASN A 8 1.65 7.21 2.39
N CYS A 9 1.39 6.53 3.51
CA CYS A 9 0.46 5.41 3.55
C CYS A 9 -1.00 5.88 3.61
N THR A 10 -1.54 6.33 2.49
CA THR A 10 -2.91 6.87 2.36
C THR A 10 -3.95 5.75 2.21
N CYS A 11 -4.03 4.83 3.18
CA CYS A 11 -5.09 3.84 3.19
C CYS A 11 -6.34 4.42 3.86
N PRO A 12 -7.48 4.58 3.16
CA PRO A 12 -8.71 5.11 3.78
C PRO A 12 -9.38 4.09 4.73
N LYS A 13 -8.94 2.82 4.72
CA LYS A 13 -9.47 1.79 5.62
C LYS A 13 -8.78 1.86 6.98
N THR A 14 -9.26 2.77 7.82
CA THR A 14 -8.77 2.95 9.20
C THR A 14 -9.03 1.75 10.11
N ASP A 15 -10.09 0.97 9.84
CA ASP A 15 -10.45 -0.25 10.57
C ASP A 15 -9.56 -1.47 10.23
N CYS A 16 -8.64 -1.34 9.27
CA CYS A 16 -7.76 -2.44 8.89
C CYS A 16 -6.67 -2.67 9.95
N GLU A 17 -6.44 -3.93 10.34
CA GLU A 17 -5.36 -4.34 11.26
C GLU A 17 -3.94 -3.88 10.79
N ARG A 18 -3.79 -3.63 9.48
CA ARG A 18 -2.54 -3.20 8.82
C ARG A 18 -2.54 -1.69 8.50
N HIS A 19 -3.54 -0.94 8.95
CA HIS A 19 -3.58 0.50 8.80
C HIS A 19 -2.38 1.14 9.51
N GLY A 20 -1.67 2.04 8.83
CA GLY A 20 -0.40 2.62 9.28
C GLY A 20 0.83 1.71 9.10
N LYS A 21 0.68 0.42 8.81
CA LYS A 21 1.79 -0.52 8.56
C LYS A 21 2.02 -0.70 7.06
N CYS A 22 2.60 0.30 6.41
CA CYS A 22 2.60 0.35 4.94
C CYS A 22 3.35 -0.81 4.27
N CYS A 23 4.55 -1.17 4.74
CA CYS A 23 5.26 -2.35 4.22
C CYS A 23 4.43 -3.63 4.30
N GLU A 24 3.83 -3.89 5.47
CA GLU A 24 3.02 -5.09 5.71
C GLU A 24 1.76 -5.10 4.83
N CYS A 25 1.12 -3.94 4.70
CA CYS A 25 -0.03 -3.75 3.82
C CYS A 25 0.34 -4.03 2.35
N ILE A 26 1.45 -3.48 1.86
CA ILE A 26 1.96 -3.70 0.49
C ILE A 26 2.24 -5.18 0.26
N ASN A 27 2.96 -5.84 1.17
CA ASN A 27 3.28 -7.26 1.03
C ASN A 27 2.02 -8.15 1.03
N PHE A 28 1.06 -7.84 1.91
CA PHE A 28 -0.21 -8.55 1.96
C PHE A 28 -1.03 -8.39 0.67
N HIS A 29 -1.17 -7.16 0.17
CA HIS A 29 -1.93 -6.88 -1.05
C HIS A 29 -1.20 -7.38 -2.31
N ARG A 30 0.13 -7.31 -2.36
CA ARG A 30 0.96 -7.85 -3.44
C ARG A 30 0.79 -9.37 -3.59
N LYS A 31 0.69 -10.10 -2.48
CA LYS A 31 0.36 -11.55 -2.49
C LYS A 31 -1.02 -11.83 -3.09
N LYS A 32 -1.93 -10.87 -3.02
CA LYS A 32 -3.27 -10.93 -3.59
C LYS A 32 -3.37 -10.23 -4.96
N GLU A 33 -2.24 -9.89 -5.58
CA GLU A 33 -2.16 -9.14 -6.85
C GLU A 33 -2.97 -7.83 -6.86
N ASN A 34 -3.18 -7.26 -5.68
CA ASN A 34 -3.89 -6.01 -5.50
C ASN A 34 -2.89 -4.88 -5.23
N LEU A 35 -3.14 -3.71 -5.83
CA LEU A 35 -2.39 -2.49 -5.51
C LEU A 35 -2.96 -1.85 -4.25
N VAL A 36 -2.07 -1.50 -3.31
CA VAL A 36 -2.43 -0.65 -2.16
C VAL A 36 -2.66 0.79 -2.63
N TYR A 37 -3.48 1.52 -1.89
CA TYR A 37 -3.85 2.91 -2.22
C TYR A 37 -2.63 3.81 -2.42
N CYS A 38 -1.64 3.74 -1.55
CA CYS A 38 -0.43 4.56 -1.63
C CYS A 38 0.49 4.24 -2.83
N LEU A 39 0.25 3.12 -3.53
CA LEU A 39 0.96 2.73 -4.75
C LEU A 39 0.07 2.83 -6.00
N ARG A 40 -1.22 3.19 -5.87
CA ARG A 40 -2.12 3.36 -7.02
C ARG A 40 -1.68 4.50 -7.94
N ASP A 41 -1.16 5.58 -7.39
CA ASP A 41 -0.69 6.74 -8.16
C ASP A 41 0.57 6.41 -9.00
N LEU A 42 1.46 5.57 -8.47
CA LEU A 42 2.67 5.12 -9.17
C LEU A 42 2.37 4.24 -10.40
N GLY A 43 1.20 3.60 -10.44
CA GLY A 43 0.74 2.81 -11.58
C GLY A 43 0.14 3.63 -12.72
N SER A 44 -0.05 4.94 -12.56
CA SER A 44 -0.78 5.78 -13.51
C SER A 44 0.11 6.62 -14.44
N LYS A 45 1.39 6.27 -14.58
CA LYS A 45 2.26 6.86 -15.60
C LYS A 45 2.07 6.15 -16.93
N ASN A 46 1.20 6.69 -17.77
CA ASN A 46 1.28 6.55 -19.22
C ASN A 46 1.85 7.84 -19.82
#